data_AF-A0A069QKX5-F1
#
_entry.id   AF-A0A069QKX5-F1
#
_cell.length_a   1.000
_cell.length_b   1.000
_cell.length_c   1.000
_cell.angle_alpha   90.00
_cell.angle_beta   90.00
_cell.angle_gamma   90.00
#
_symmetry.space_group_name_H-M   'P 1'
#
loop_
_entity.id
_entity.type
_entity.pdbx_description
1 polymer ?
#
loop_
_entity_poly.entity_id
_entity_poly.type
_entity_poly.pdbx_seq_one_letter_code
_entity_poly.pdbx_strand_id
1 'polypeptide(L)'
;MQMAADFPENYLRYPDAFQFIKDVAVDWDRTLYLEAEPMAYITAARKAKGTDNWFVGCVSGNAPHKSQLSLSFLDKGRKYEATIYTDAPDADYRSNPKAYRIERRTVTASTKLSLTAVAGGGYAISIVPKR
;
A
#
# COMPACT_ATOMS: atom_id res chain seq x y z
N MET A 1 -6.85 9.00 15.00
CA MET A 1 -5.47 9.32 15.43
C MET A 1 -4.57 8.17 14.97
N GLN A 2 -3.46 8.47 14.30
CA GLN A 2 -2.43 7.52 13.89
C GLN A 2 -1.07 8.08 14.33
N MET A 3 -0.16 7.23 14.81
CA MET A 3 1.14 7.64 15.36
C MET A 3 2.28 7.03 14.56
N ALA A 4 3.24 7.86 14.14
CA ALA A 4 4.56 7.40 13.70
C ALA A 4 5.40 7.14 14.96
N ALA A 5 5.51 5.88 15.37
CA ALA A 5 5.96 5.50 16.71
C ALA A 5 7.48 5.33 16.88
N ASP A 6 8.26 5.39 15.80
CA ASP A 6 9.71 5.22 15.85
C ASP A 6 10.42 6.56 16.13
N PHE A 7 11.71 6.50 16.45
CA PHE A 7 12.55 7.68 16.60
C PHE A 7 12.71 8.41 15.25
N PRO A 8 12.71 9.76 15.25
CA PRO A 8 12.91 10.55 14.03
C PRO A 8 14.15 10.13 13.23
N GLU A 9 15.25 9.79 13.92
CA GLU A 9 16.52 9.38 13.32
C GLU A 9 16.40 8.07 12.52
N ASN A 10 15.47 7.18 12.89
CA ASN A 10 15.22 5.95 12.15
C ASN A 10 14.45 6.21 10.86
N TYR A 11 13.50 7.15 10.87
CA TYR A 11 12.78 7.57 9.65
C TYR A 11 13.70 8.27 8.65
N LEU A 12 14.65 9.07 9.13
CA LEU A 12 15.60 9.77 8.27
C LEU A 12 16.55 8.83 7.50
N ARG A 13 16.70 7.57 7.95
CA ARG A 13 17.47 6.54 7.23
C ARG A 13 16.73 5.95 6.04
N TYR A 14 15.40 6.04 6.03
CA TYR A 14 14.52 5.48 4.99
C TYR A 14 13.51 6.53 4.53
N PRO A 15 13.97 7.70 4.03
CA PRO A 15 13.10 8.83 3.71
C PRO A 15 12.15 8.52 2.54
N ASP A 16 12.56 7.60 1.66
CA ASP A 16 11.79 7.06 0.55
C ASP A 16 10.58 6.25 1.04
N ALA A 17 10.76 5.31 1.97
CA ALA A 17 9.67 4.55 2.58
C ALA A 17 8.80 5.42 3.50
N PHE A 18 9.43 6.33 4.26
CA PHE A 18 8.73 7.25 5.16
C PHE A 18 7.77 8.20 4.41
N GLN A 19 8.00 8.43 3.11
CA GLN A 19 7.12 9.24 2.28
C GLN A 19 5.67 8.73 2.30
N PHE A 20 5.44 7.42 2.36
CA PHE A 20 4.07 6.88 2.51
C PHE A 20 3.40 7.34 3.81
N ILE A 21 4.12 7.32 4.93
CA ILE A 21 3.61 7.74 6.24
C ILE A 21 3.27 9.23 6.25
N LYS A 22 4.02 10.04 5.50
CA LYS A 22 3.72 11.47 5.33
C LYS A 22 2.48 11.71 4.46
N ASP A 23 2.27 10.89 3.44
CA ASP A 23 1.21 11.09 2.45
C ASP A 23 -0.14 10.50 2.88
N VAL A 24 -0.12 9.43 3.69
CA VAL A 24 -1.33 8.69 4.05
C VAL A 24 -2.31 9.55 4.84
N ALA A 25 -3.56 9.56 4.38
CA ALA A 25 -4.63 10.26 5.07
C ALA A 25 -5.02 9.56 6.38
N VAL A 26 -5.70 10.29 7.26
CA VAL A 26 -6.20 9.77 8.54
C VAL A 26 -7.73 9.75 8.63
N ASP A 27 -8.42 10.29 7.63
CA ASP A 27 -9.88 10.35 7.52
C ASP A 27 -10.32 9.97 6.09
N TRP A 28 -11.46 9.28 5.97
CA TRP A 28 -11.82 8.53 4.76
C TRP A 28 -13.27 8.78 4.35
N ASP A 29 -13.50 9.12 3.08
CA ASP A 29 -14.87 9.17 2.50
C ASP A 29 -15.39 7.79 2.15
N ARG A 30 -14.49 6.87 1.80
CA ARG A 30 -14.85 5.51 1.37
C ARG A 30 -13.80 4.51 1.81
N THR A 31 -14.27 3.34 2.25
CA THR A 31 -13.43 2.17 2.55
C THR A 31 -13.97 0.97 1.78
N LEU A 32 -13.08 0.22 1.15
CA LEU A 32 -13.36 -1.01 0.41
C LEU A 32 -12.44 -2.11 0.93
N TYR A 33 -13.02 -3.22 1.36
CA TYR A 33 -12.29 -4.43 1.69
C TYR A 33 -12.18 -5.25 0.41
N LEU A 34 -10.98 -5.33 -0.16
CA LEU A 34 -10.73 -5.99 -1.45
C LEU A 34 -10.53 -7.49 -1.28
N GLU A 35 -9.79 -7.87 -0.24
CA GLU A 35 -9.46 -9.25 0.11
C GLU A 35 -9.46 -9.34 1.63
N ALA A 36 -10.04 -10.40 2.21
CA ALA A 36 -10.00 -10.62 3.65
C ALA A 36 -10.21 -12.10 3.96
N GLU A 37 -9.25 -12.70 4.65
CA GLU A 37 -9.35 -14.03 5.21
C GLU A 37 -8.78 -13.98 6.63
N PRO A 38 -9.60 -14.24 7.67
CA PRO A 38 -9.16 -14.17 9.07
C PRO A 38 -7.87 -14.97 9.30
N MET A 39 -6.94 -14.38 10.06
CA MET A 39 -5.62 -14.96 10.37
C MET A 39 -4.68 -15.14 9.16
N ALA A 40 -5.12 -14.89 7.93
CA ALA A 40 -4.33 -15.10 6.73
C ALA A 40 -3.93 -13.79 6.04
N TYR A 41 -4.88 -12.92 5.67
CA TYR A 41 -4.56 -11.64 5.04
C TYR A 41 -5.73 -10.68 5.06
N ILE A 42 -5.43 -9.39 4.90
CA ILE A 42 -6.42 -8.36 4.58
C ILE A 42 -5.82 -7.35 3.62
N THR A 43 -6.57 -7.00 2.58
CA THR A 43 -6.27 -5.91 1.65
C THR A 43 -7.43 -4.93 1.65
N ALA A 44 -7.16 -3.66 1.96
CA ALA A 44 -8.16 -2.61 1.96
C ALA A 44 -7.73 -1.42 1.11
N ALA A 45 -8.68 -0.82 0.39
CA ALA A 45 -8.51 0.44 -0.33
C ALA A 45 -9.40 1.52 0.30
N ARG A 46 -8.86 2.71 0.51
CA ARG A 46 -9.57 3.82 1.14
C ARG A 46 -9.38 5.12 0.36
N LYS A 47 -10.47 5.87 0.18
CA LYS A 47 -10.47 7.19 -0.46
C LYS A 47 -10.31 8.24 0.63
N ALA A 48 -9.27 9.05 0.56
CA ALA A 48 -9.01 10.11 1.52
C ALA A 48 -10.08 11.20 1.44
N LYS A 49 -10.61 11.61 2.59
CA LYS A 49 -11.76 12.50 2.69
C LYS A 49 -11.54 13.84 1.97
N GLY A 50 -12.53 14.24 1.17
CA GLY A 50 -12.49 15.51 0.41
C GLY A 50 -11.47 15.54 -0.71
N THR A 51 -10.87 14.39 -1.08
CA THR A 51 -9.86 14.29 -2.14
C THR A 51 -10.17 13.13 -3.08
N ASP A 52 -9.45 13.05 -4.18
CA ASP A 52 -9.48 11.89 -5.09
C ASP A 52 -8.31 10.93 -4.90
N ASN A 53 -7.59 11.07 -3.77
CA ASN A 53 -6.47 10.22 -3.44
C ASN A 53 -6.97 8.91 -2.84
N TRP A 54 -6.41 7.81 -3.32
CA TRP A 54 -6.67 6.48 -2.79
C TRP A 54 -5.41 5.91 -2.14
N PHE A 55 -5.61 5.17 -1.07
CA PHE A 55 -4.56 4.46 -0.37
C PHE A 55 -4.95 3.00 -0.23
N VAL A 56 -4.04 2.09 -0.58
CA VAL A 56 -4.23 0.65 -0.46
C VAL A 56 -3.20 0.11 0.51
N GLY A 57 -3.61 -0.80 1.38
CA GLY A 57 -2.72 -1.52 2.28
C GLY A 57 -3.09 -3.00 2.34
N CYS A 58 -2.07 -3.84 2.37
CA CYS A 58 -2.19 -5.27 2.62
C CYS A 58 -1.24 -5.70 3.73
N VAL A 59 -1.72 -6.59 4.59
CA VAL A 59 -0.89 -7.33 5.54
C VAL A 59 -1.18 -8.81 5.40
N SER A 60 -0.14 -9.63 5.43
CA SER A 60 -0.21 -11.09 5.44
C SER A 60 0.11 -11.63 6.83
N GLY A 61 -0.47 -12.79 7.15
CA GLY A 61 -0.20 -13.55 8.36
C GLY A 61 1.03 -14.44 8.19
N ASN A 62 0.96 -15.66 8.74
CA ASN A 62 2.09 -16.59 8.76
C ASN A 62 2.45 -17.21 7.40
N ALA A 63 1.60 -17.05 6.39
CA ALA A 63 1.83 -17.52 5.03
C ALA A 63 1.94 -16.33 4.07
N PRO A 64 2.73 -16.44 2.98
CA PRO A 64 2.78 -15.41 1.96
C PRO A 64 1.42 -15.26 1.27
N HIS A 65 1.10 -14.05 0.84
CA HIS A 65 -0.15 -13.73 0.13
C HIS A 65 0.16 -13.17 -1.26
N LYS A 66 -0.56 -13.66 -2.27
CA LYS A 66 -0.47 -13.17 -3.65
C LYS A 66 -1.78 -12.53 -4.04
N SER A 67 -1.76 -11.20 -4.21
CA SER A 67 -2.95 -10.42 -4.55
C SER A 67 -3.05 -10.19 -6.06
N GLN A 68 -4.27 -10.30 -6.58
CA GLN A 68 -4.64 -9.88 -7.93
C GLN A 68 -5.61 -8.70 -7.85
N LEU A 69 -5.06 -7.50 -7.57
CA LEU A 69 -5.86 -6.33 -7.27
C LEU A 69 -6.40 -5.67 -8.53
N SER A 70 -7.73 -5.65 -8.66
CA SER A 70 -8.42 -4.79 -9.63
C SER A 70 -8.52 -3.37 -9.09
N LEU A 71 -8.02 -2.38 -9.83
CA LEU A 71 -8.17 -0.96 -9.49
C LEU A 71 -9.49 -0.36 -10.02
N SER A 72 -10.49 -1.18 -10.28
CA SER A 72 -11.79 -0.77 -10.85
C SER A 72 -12.62 0.16 -9.97
N PHE A 73 -12.19 0.41 -8.73
CA PHE A 73 -12.77 1.41 -7.83
C PHE A 73 -12.34 2.85 -8.15
N LEU A 74 -11.29 3.03 -8.98
CA LEU A 74 -10.86 4.34 -9.44
C LEU A 74 -11.86 4.93 -10.45
N ASP A 75 -11.85 6.26 -10.58
CA ASP A 75 -12.71 6.95 -11.55
C ASP A 75 -12.39 6.51 -13.00
N LYS A 76 -13.42 6.14 -13.75
CA LYS A 76 -13.28 5.73 -15.16
C LYS A 76 -12.76 6.90 -16.01
N GLY A 77 -11.85 6.61 -16.94
CA GLY A 77 -11.27 7.60 -17.85
C GLY A 77 -10.17 8.48 -17.23
N ARG A 78 -9.93 8.38 -15.92
CA ARG A 78 -8.92 9.17 -15.22
C ARG A 78 -7.62 8.38 -15.05
N LYS A 79 -6.49 9.09 -15.15
CA LYS A 79 -5.14 8.56 -14.89
C LYS A 79 -4.70 8.94 -13.48
N TYR A 80 -3.97 8.03 -12.85
CA TYR A 80 -3.41 8.19 -11.52
C TYR A 80 -1.94 7.82 -11.55
N GLU A 81 -1.15 8.41 -10.65
CA GLU A 81 0.17 7.93 -10.29
C GLU A 81 0.04 7.02 -9.07
N ALA A 82 0.40 5.74 -9.25
CA ALA A 82 0.55 4.81 -8.14
C ALA A 82 2.01 4.76 -7.70
N THR A 83 2.28 5.05 -6.43
CA THR A 83 3.54 4.69 -5.77
C THR A 83 3.29 3.44 -4.92
N ILE A 84 3.98 2.35 -5.26
CA ILE A 84 3.76 1.02 -4.72
C ILE A 84 4.99 0.64 -3.88
N TYR A 85 4.77 0.41 -2.60
CA TYR A 85 5.76 0.00 -1.61
C TYR A 85 5.50 -1.48 -1.29
N THR A 86 6.42 -2.37 -1.64
CA THR A 86 6.27 -3.82 -1.44
C THR A 86 7.47 -4.42 -0.75
N ASP A 87 7.29 -5.57 -0.12
CA ASP A 87 8.40 -6.44 0.26
C ASP A 87 9.31 -6.72 -0.95
N ALA A 88 10.63 -6.81 -0.71
CA ALA A 88 11.55 -7.37 -1.68
C ALA A 88 11.37 -8.91 -1.78
N PRO A 89 11.76 -9.57 -2.88
CA PRO A 89 11.63 -11.02 -3.02
C PRO A 89 12.37 -11.85 -1.94
N ASP A 90 13.43 -11.28 -1.37
CA ASP A 90 14.27 -11.84 -0.30
C ASP A 90 13.95 -11.25 1.08
N ALA A 91 12.84 -10.51 1.20
CA ALA A 91 12.39 -9.97 2.48
C ALA A 91 11.88 -11.10 3.39
N ASP A 92 12.20 -10.99 4.66
CA ASP A 92 11.76 -11.92 5.70
C ASP A 92 11.71 -11.19 7.04
N TYR A 93 10.62 -11.35 7.78
CA TYR A 93 10.41 -10.59 9.02
C TYR A 93 11.44 -10.87 10.12
N ARG A 94 12.16 -12.01 10.06
CA ARG A 94 13.19 -12.38 11.06
C ARG A 94 14.58 -12.00 10.62
N SER A 95 14.95 -12.35 9.39
CA SER A 95 16.31 -12.32 8.88
C SER A 95 16.60 -11.10 8.01
N ASN A 96 15.60 -10.55 7.31
CA ASN A 96 15.76 -9.41 6.41
C ASN A 96 14.52 -8.47 6.39
N PRO A 97 14.13 -7.89 7.55
CA PRO A 97 12.84 -7.20 7.68
C PRO A 97 12.80 -5.82 7.02
N LYS A 98 13.95 -5.31 6.56
CA LYS A 98 14.08 -3.96 5.98
C LYS A 98 14.19 -3.97 4.46
N ALA A 99 14.08 -5.14 3.83
CA ALA A 99 14.17 -5.26 2.38
C ALA A 99 12.82 -4.94 1.74
N TYR A 100 12.76 -3.81 1.04
CA TYR A 100 11.56 -3.35 0.34
C TYR A 100 11.91 -2.86 -1.07
N ARG A 101 10.88 -2.68 -1.90
CA ARG A 101 10.95 -2.07 -3.22
C ARG A 101 9.90 -0.98 -3.34
N ILE A 102 10.24 0.08 -4.05
CA ILE A 102 9.34 1.18 -4.35
C ILE A 102 9.30 1.33 -5.87
N GLU A 103 8.12 1.20 -6.46
CA GLU A 103 7.89 1.49 -7.87
C GLU A 103 6.84 2.60 -8.05
N ARG A 104 7.01 3.40 -9.10
CA ARG A 104 6.01 4.39 -9.52
C ARG A 104 5.53 4.06 -10.92
N ARG A 105 4.21 4.06 -11.11
CA ARG A 105 3.64 3.83 -12.44
C ARG A 105 2.30 4.52 -12.61
N THR A 106 1.97 4.79 -13.88
CA THR A 106 0.65 5.34 -14.21
C THR A 106 -0.37 4.22 -14.24
N VAL A 107 -1.50 4.41 -13.56
CA VAL A 107 -2.59 3.43 -13.47
C VAL A 107 -3.94 4.08 -13.77
N THR A 108 -4.93 3.24 -14.07
CA THR A 108 -6.31 3.60 -14.39
C THR A 108 -7.26 2.59 -13.76
N ALA A 109 -8.58 2.83 -13.85
CA ALA A 109 -9.60 1.89 -13.39
C ALA A 109 -9.54 0.50 -14.07
N SER A 110 -8.91 0.37 -15.24
CA SER A 110 -8.74 -0.92 -15.91
C SER A 110 -7.46 -1.66 -15.50
N THR A 111 -6.62 -1.04 -14.68
CA THR A 111 -5.34 -1.63 -14.25
C THR A 111 -5.56 -2.77 -13.25
N LYS A 112 -4.82 -3.86 -13.43
CA LYS A 112 -4.68 -4.94 -12.45
C LYS A 112 -3.25 -4.97 -11.93
N LEU A 113 -3.08 -5.10 -10.62
CA LEU A 113 -1.79 -5.25 -9.96
C LEU A 113 -1.64 -6.69 -9.46
N SER A 114 -0.52 -7.33 -9.80
CA SER A 114 -0.12 -8.60 -9.20
C SER A 114 0.97 -8.31 -8.18
N LEU A 115 0.67 -8.43 -6.89
CA LEU A 115 1.57 -8.08 -5.79
C LEU A 115 1.74 -9.29 -4.87
N THR A 116 2.92 -9.40 -4.25
CA THR A 116 3.22 -10.45 -3.28
C THR A 116 3.59 -9.80 -1.95
N ALA A 117 2.93 -10.22 -0.88
CA ALA A 117 3.37 -9.99 0.49
C ALA A 117 4.06 -11.26 0.98
N VAL A 118 5.26 -11.15 1.53
CA VAL A 118 5.95 -12.30 2.14
C VAL A 118 5.22 -12.70 3.44
N ALA A 119 5.60 -13.81 4.09
CA ALA A 119 5.00 -14.16 5.39
C ALA A 119 5.34 -13.08 6.44
N GLY A 120 4.33 -12.57 7.15
CA GLY A 120 4.46 -11.47 8.11
C GLY A 120 4.78 -10.11 7.49
N GLY A 121 4.69 -10.00 6.16
CA GLY A 121 4.98 -8.80 5.40
C GLY A 121 3.71 -8.07 4.94
N GLY A 122 3.83 -7.37 3.82
CA GLY A 122 2.74 -6.58 3.28
C GLY A 122 3.14 -5.67 2.12
N TYR A 123 2.21 -4.80 1.76
CA TYR A 123 2.48 -3.73 0.81
C TYR A 123 1.55 -2.55 1.06
N ALA A 124 1.99 -1.38 0.62
CA ALA A 124 1.25 -0.14 0.69
C ALA A 124 1.28 0.56 -0.67
N ILE A 125 0.20 1.27 -1.02
CA ILE A 125 0.09 1.97 -2.29
C ILE A 125 -0.55 3.33 -2.06
N SER A 126 0.09 4.41 -2.51
CA SER A 126 -0.56 5.69 -2.71
C SER A 126 -0.96 5.83 -4.17
N ILE A 127 -2.21 6.22 -4.44
CA ILE A 127 -2.75 6.38 -5.79
C ILE A 127 -3.33 7.80 -5.88
N VAL A 128 -2.61 8.68 -6.56
CA VAL A 128 -2.90 10.11 -6.63
C VAL A 128 -3.29 10.48 -8.06
N PRO A 129 -4.36 11.26 -8.29
CA PRO A 129 -4.73 11.68 -9.64
C PRO A 129 -3.58 12.41 -10.36
N LYS A 130 -3.36 12.07 -11.64
CA LYS A 130 -2.53 12.88 -12.52
C LYS A 130 -3.33 14.09 -13.01
N ARG A 131 -2.72 15.27 -12.95
CA ARG A 131 -3.25 16.48 -13.58
C ARG A 131 -3.13 16.41 -15.10
#